data_AF-A0A9E0SH85-F1
#
_entry.id   AF-A0A9E0SH85-F1
#
_cell.length_a   1.000
_cell.length_b   1.000
_cell.length_c   1.000
_cell.angle_alpha   90.00
_cell.angle_beta   90.00
_cell.angle_gamma   90.00
#
_symmetry.space_group_name_H-M   'P 1'
#
loop_
_entity.id
_entity.type
_entity.pdbx_description
1 polymer ?
#
loop_
_entity_poly.entity_id
_entity_poly.type
_entity_poly.pdbx_seq_one_letter_code
_entity_poly.pdbx_strand_id
1 'polypeptide(L)' 'MIVCVCNNVSDRKIRQAVADGVTTMSELRTELGVAACCGKCHSCAKQVLRDALEESAQTQSVMFFGALPA' A
#
# COMPACT_ATOMS: atom_id res chain seq x y z
N MET A 1 -4.02 10.58 -4.50
CA MET A 1 -3.21 11.52 -3.68
C MET A 1 -1.71 11.31 -3.88
N ILE A 2 -0.93 12.39 -4.03
CA ILE A 2 0.54 12.31 -3.96
C ILE A 2 0.96 12.18 -2.50
N VAL A 3 1.72 11.13 -2.18
CA VAL A 3 2.21 10.84 -0.84
C VAL A 3 3.65 11.30 -0.66
N CYS A 4 4.52 11.07 -1.65
CA CYS A 4 5.91 11.53 -1.64
C CYS A 4 6.19 12.39 -2.86
N VAL A 5 6.49 13.67 -2.62
CA VAL A 5 6.86 14.62 -3.68
C VAL A 5 8.25 14.31 -4.22
N CYS A 6 9.22 14.03 -3.35
CA CYS A 6 10.63 13.80 -3.74
C CYS A 6 10.80 12.70 -4.80
N ASN A 7 10.05 11.60 -4.66
CA ASN A 7 10.17 10.42 -5.52
C ASN A 7 8.91 10.17 -6.34
N ASN A 8 8.02 11.17 -6.45
CA ASN A 8 6.76 11.10 -7.20
C ASN A 8 5.95 9.82 -6.92
N VAL A 9 5.72 9.53 -5.63
CA VAL A 9 4.97 8.37 -5.16
C VAL A 9 3.55 8.79 -4.81
N SER A 10 2.56 8.18 -5.48
CA SER A 10 1.14 8.34 -5.16
C SER A 10 0.65 7.22 -4.24
N ASP A 11 -0.50 7.42 -3.61
CA ASP A 11 -1.22 6.39 -2.86
C ASP A 11 -1.47 5.15 -3.74
N ARG A 12 -1.83 5.35 -5.01
CA ARG A 12 -2.06 4.26 -5.96
C ARG A 12 -0.80 3.40 -6.17
N LYS A 13 0.39 4.02 -6.22
CA LYS A 13 1.65 3.27 -6.32
C LYS A 13 1.91 2.43 -5.06
N ILE A 14 1.58 2.97 -3.88
CA ILE A 14 1.71 2.23 -2.62
C ILE A 14 0.74 1.04 -2.60
N ARG A 15 -0.53 1.27 -2.95
CA ARG A 15 -1.55 0.21 -3.02
C ARG A 15 -1.20 -0.88 -4.03
N GLN A 16 -0.64 -0.50 -5.18
CA GLN A 16 -0.15 -1.46 -6.16
C GLN A 16 1.01 -2.29 -5.59
N ALA A 17 2.00 -1.67 -4.95
CA ALA A 17 3.10 -2.42 -4.32
C ALA A 17 2.59 -3.42 -3.27
N VAL A 18 1.55 -3.05 -2.50
CA VAL A 18 0.89 -3.97 -1.56
C VAL A 18 0.21 -5.13 -2.28
N ALA A 19 -0.50 -4.86 -3.38
CA ALA A 19 -1.07 -5.91 -4.23
C ALA A 19 0.00 -6.84 -4.83
N ASP A 20 1.21 -6.31 -5.07
CA ASP A 20 2.38 -7.05 -5.55
C ASP A 20 3.12 -7.79 -4.41
N GLY A 21 2.65 -7.69 -3.16
CA GLY A 21 3.14 -8.44 -2.01
C GLY A 21 3.99 -7.66 -1.00
N VAL A 22 4.17 -6.34 -1.18
CA VAL A 22 4.88 -5.50 -0.21
C VAL A 22 4.05 -5.37 1.07
N THR A 23 4.65 -5.68 2.21
CA THR A 23 3.96 -5.62 3.51
C THR A 23 4.63 -4.69 4.52
N THR A 24 5.86 -4.27 4.26
CA THR A 24 6.64 -3.45 5.20
C THR A 24 7.03 -2.10 4.62
N MET A 25 7.22 -1.10 5.50
CA MET A 25 7.76 0.20 5.10
C MET A 25 9.19 0.11 4.53
N SER A 26 9.97 -0.91 4.95
CA SER A 26 11.32 -1.10 4.45
C SER A 26 11.30 -1.54 2.99
N GLU A 27 10.50 -2.55 2.65
CA GLU A 27 10.26 -2.97 1.27
C GLU A 27 9.68 -1.82 0.45
N LEU A 28 8.66 -1.13 0.95
CA LEU A 28 8.05 0.00 0.25
C LEU A 28 9.06 1.12 -0.07
N ARG A 29 10.01 1.38 0.85
CA ARG A 29 11.10 2.32 0.63
C ARG A 29 12.07 1.82 -0.44
N THR A 30 12.42 0.53 -0.42
CA THR A 30 13.29 -0.08 -1.43
C THR A 30 12.67 -0.02 -2.82
N GLU A 31 11.39 -0.39 -2.94
CA GLU A 31 10.67 -0.47 -4.22
C GLU A 31 10.34 0.90 -4.82
N LEU A 32 9.84 1.84 -4.00
CA LEU A 32 9.29 3.11 -4.49
C LEU A 32 10.15 4.33 -4.14
N GLY A 33 11.23 4.16 -3.37
CA GLY A 33 12.00 5.27 -2.81
C GLY A 33 11.24 6.09 -1.77
N VAL A 34 10.07 5.64 -1.30
CA VAL A 34 9.24 6.44 -0.38
C VAL A 34 9.99 6.70 0.93
N ALA A 35 9.96 7.96 1.40
CA ALA A 35 10.67 8.40 2.61
C ALA A 35 12.22 8.20 2.58
N ALA A 36 12.84 8.00 1.41
CA ALA A 36 14.30 7.88 1.28
C ALA A 36 15.04 9.22 1.13
N CYS A 37 14.34 10.31 0.78
CA CYS A 37 14.94 11.64 0.59
C CYS A 37 14.75 12.53 1.84
N CYS A 38 13.69 13.34 1.90
CA CYS A 38 13.46 14.25 3.04
C CYS A 38 12.72 13.62 4.22
N GLY A 39 12.20 12.39 4.08
CA GLY A 39 11.51 11.64 5.13
C GLY A 39 10.10 12.14 5.53
N LYS A 40 9.70 13.36 5.14
CA LYS A 40 8.44 14.00 5.60
C LYS A 40 7.16 13.20 5.29
N CYS A 41 7.18 12.41 4.22
CA CYS A 41 6.05 11.57 3.83
C CYS A 41 5.91 10.28 4.66
N HIS A 42 6.86 9.94 5.54
CA HIS A 42 6.93 8.63 6.19
C HIS A 42 5.64 8.25 6.93
N SER A 43 5.10 9.14 7.77
CA SER A 43 3.87 8.86 8.53
C SER A 43 2.66 8.66 7.61
N CYS A 44 2.54 9.48 6.56
CA CYS A 44 1.47 9.35 5.57
C CYS A 44 1.60 8.05 4.76
N ALA A 45 2.80 7.72 4.28
CA ALA A 45 3.05 6.48 3.56
C ALA A 45 2.77 5.24 4.42
N LYS A 46 3.14 5.27 5.71
CA LYS A 46 2.84 4.19 6.66
C LYS A 46 1.34 4.02 6.90
N GLN A 47 0.57 5.11 6.91
CA GLN A 47 -0.88 5.02 7.01
C GLN A 47 -1.47 4.35 5.76
N VAL A 48 -1.12 4.84 4.56
CA VAL A 48 -1.60 4.25 3.29
C VAL A 48 -1.22 2.78 3.16
N LEU A 49 -0.01 2.39 3.59
CA LEU A 49 0.42 0.99 3.62
C LEU A 49 -0.51 0.13 4.51
N ARG A 50 -0.83 0.59 5.72
CA ARG A 50 -1.73 -0.15 6.63
C ARG A 50 -3.13 -0.25 6.05
N ASP A 51 -3.69 0.86 5.59
CA ASP A 51 -5.03 0.89 5.00
C ASP A 51 -5.12 -0.08 3.81
N ALA A 52 -4.10 -0.11 2.94
CA ALA A 52 -4.03 -1.04 1.82
C ALA A 52 -3.92 -2.52 2.24
N LEU A 53 -3.15 -2.82 3.30
CA LEU A 53 -3.04 -4.18 3.83
C LEU A 53 -4.37 -4.66 4.44
N GLU A 54 -5.06 -3.80 5.18
CA GLU A 54 -6.39 -4.10 5.74
C GLU A 54 -7.43 -4.34 4.63
N GLU A 55 -7.45 -3.52 3.59
CA GLU A 55 -8.31 -3.71 2.41
C GLU A 55 -8.01 -5.02 1.66
N SER A 56 -6.72 -5.39 1.54
CA SER A 56 -6.32 -6.64 0.88
C SER A 56 -6.77 -7.87 1.67
N ALA A 57 -6.76 -7.81 3.00
CA ALA A 57 -7.26 -8.88 3.87
C ALA A 57 -8.80 -9.01 3.82
N GLN A 58 -9.52 -7.89 3.69
CA GLN A 58 -10.99 -7.88 3.58
C GLN A 58 -11.49 -8.36 2.22
N THR A 59 -10.77 -8.06 1.14
CA THR A 59 -11.13 -8.52 -0.21
C THR A 59 -11.06 -10.05 -0.31
N GLN A 60 -10.16 -10.68 0.44
CA GLN A 60 -10.04 -12.14 0.48
C GLN A 60 -11.17 -12.82 1.27
N SER A 61 -11.75 -12.17 2.28
CA SER A 61 -12.82 -12.76 3.10
C SER A 61 -14.19 -12.70 2.43
N VAL A 62 -14.49 -11.65 1.65
CA VAL A 62 -15.75 -11.55 0.90
C VAL A 62 -15.83 -12.52 -0.28
N MET A 63 -14.69 -12.90 -0.87
CA MET A 63 -14.62 -13.90 -1.94
C MET A 63 -14.96 -15.31 -1.45
N PHE A 64 -14.80 -15.61 -0.16
CA PHE A 64 -15.08 -16.93 0.41
C PHE A 64 -16.56 -17.16 0.75
N PHE A 65 -17.34 -16.11 1.02
CA PHE A 65 -18.77 -16.22 1.37
C PHE A 65 -19.75 -16.01 0.19
N GLY A 66 -19.25 -15.69 -1.01
CA GLY A 66 -20.07 -15.26 -2.15
C GLY A 66 -20.33 -16.28 -3.27
N ALA A 67 -19.83 -17.51 -3.18
CA ALA A 67 -20.08 -18.55 -4.19
C ALA A 67 -21.13 -19.56 -3.69
N LEU A 68 -22.42 -19.18 -3.76
CA LEU A 68 -23.48 -20.18 -3.81
C LEU A 68 -23.91 -20.33 -5.29
N PRO A 69 -23.65 -21.48 -5.94
CA PRO A 69 -24.12 -21.74 -7.30
C PRO A 69 -25.64 -21.97 -7.27
N ALA A 70 -26.34 -21.38 -8.24
CA ALA A 70 -27.66 -21.84 -8.65
C ALA A 70 -27.51 -23.07 -9.56
#